data_AF-A0A968U9N2-F1
#
_entry.id   AF-A0A968U9N2-F1
#
_cell.length_a   1.000
_cell.length_b   1.000
_cell.length_c   1.000
_cell.angle_alpha   90.00
_cell.angle_beta   90.00
_cell.angle_gamma   90.00
#
_symmetry.space_group_name_H-M   'P 1'
#
loop_
_entity.id
_entity.type
_entity.pdbx_description
1 polymer ?
#
loop_
_entity_poly.entity_id
_entity_poly.type
_entity_poly.pdbx_seq_one_letter_code
_entity_poly.pdbx_strand_id
1 'polypeptide(L)'
;MIITTGPSVEGRQVIQYCGLVNGEAILGANIFKDFFAGVRDIVGGRSGAYEKSLRQARDTAIQEMVQAAQSLGADAVIAVD
;
A
#
# COMPACT_ATOMS: atom_id res chain seq x y z
N MET A 1 -3.02 -1.34 -14.12
CA MET A 1 -2.70 0.07 -13.79
C MET A 1 -1.22 0.14 -13.47
N ILE A 2 -0.49 1.10 -14.03
CA ILE A 2 0.91 1.32 -13.65
C ILE A 2 0.94 2.04 -12.31
N ILE A 3 1.77 1.58 -11.39
CA ILE A 3 1.93 2.20 -10.06
C ILE A 3 3.43 2.32 -9.84
N THR A 4 3.89 3.53 -9.51
CA THR A 4 5.32 3.77 -9.28
C THR A 4 5.53 4.87 -8.25
N THR A 5 6.61 4.74 -7.48
CA THR A 5 7.11 5.79 -6.58
C THR A 5 7.88 6.87 -7.34
N GLY A 6 8.28 6.60 -8.59
CA GLY A 6 8.90 7.57 -9.48
C GLY A 6 7.90 8.63 -9.97
N PRO A 7 8.37 9.84 -10.32
CA PRO A 7 7.50 10.94 -10.76
C PRO A 7 7.00 10.78 -12.21
N SER A 8 7.45 9.77 -12.94
CA SER A 8 7.09 9.54 -14.34
C SER A 8 7.28 8.08 -14.74
N VAL A 9 6.76 7.72 -15.92
CA VAL A 9 6.94 6.40 -16.55
C VAL A 9 7.72 6.60 -17.84
N GLU A 10 8.90 6.00 -17.94
CA GLU A 10 9.73 6.10 -19.14
C GLU A 10 8.96 5.61 -20.40
N GLY A 11 9.11 6.35 -21.49
CA GLY A 11 8.40 6.06 -22.74
C GLY A 11 6.90 6.40 -22.72
N ARG A 12 6.38 7.02 -21.66
CA ARG A 12 5.00 7.52 -21.59
C ARG A 12 4.95 8.99 -21.18
N GLN A 13 4.00 9.72 -21.74
CA GLN A 13 3.72 11.12 -21.39
C GLN A 13 2.41 11.21 -20.61
N VAL A 14 2.38 12.00 -19.53
CA VAL A 14 1.14 12.30 -18.81
C VAL A 14 0.29 13.24 -19.67
N ILE A 15 -0.89 12.80 -20.07
CA ILE A 15 -1.83 13.57 -20.90
C ILE A 15 -2.93 14.27 -20.09
N GLN A 16 -3.19 13.79 -18.87
CA GLN A 16 -4.20 14.33 -17.98
C GLN A 16 -3.83 14.04 -16.51
N TYR A 17 -4.02 15.03 -15.65
CA TYR A 17 -3.92 14.87 -14.19
C TYR A 17 -5.33 14.70 -13.62
N CYS A 18 -5.59 13.55 -13.00
CA CYS A 18 -6.94 13.19 -12.55
C CYS A 18 -7.24 13.60 -11.09
N GLY A 19 -6.28 14.24 -10.41
CA GLY A 19 -6.36 14.59 -8.99
C GLY A 19 -5.54 13.63 -8.11
N LEU A 20 -5.59 13.88 -6.79
CA LEU A 20 -4.94 13.04 -5.79
C LEU A 20 -5.81 11.82 -5.46
N VAL A 21 -5.15 10.70 -5.17
CA VAL A 21 -5.79 9.46 -4.73
C VAL A 21 -5.08 8.94 -3.50
N ASN A 22 -5.84 8.31 -2.62
CA ASN A 22 -5.36 7.74 -1.37
C ASN A 22 -6.00 6.36 -1.19
N GLY A 23 -5.34 5.51 -0.44
CA GLY A 23 -5.90 4.25 0.04
C GLY A 23 -5.38 3.96 1.43
N GLU A 24 -6.24 3.38 2.26
CA GLU A 24 -5.96 3.23 3.69
C GLU A 24 -6.17 1.77 4.09
N ALA A 25 -5.51 1.36 5.17
CA ALA A 25 -5.76 0.05 5.75
C ALA A 25 -5.59 0.12 7.26
N ILE A 26 -6.63 -0.31 7.98
CA ILE A 26 -6.64 -0.31 9.44
C ILE A 26 -6.37 -1.73 9.93
N LEU A 27 -5.30 -1.91 10.68
CA LEU A 27 -4.99 -3.18 11.33
C LEU A 27 -5.84 -3.35 12.60
N GLY A 28 -6.59 -4.45 12.68
CA GLY A 28 -7.47 -4.75 13.81
C GLY A 28 -6.73 -5.05 15.12
N ALA A 29 -7.41 -4.84 16.26
CA ALA A 29 -6.83 -5.01 17.60
C ALA A 29 -6.33 -6.44 17.91
N ASN A 30 -6.91 -7.48 17.31
CA ASN A 30 -6.49 -8.87 17.50
C ASN A 30 -5.09 -9.12 16.93
N ILE A 31 -4.77 -8.51 15.79
CA ILE A 31 -3.45 -8.56 15.14
C ILE A 31 -2.40 -7.89 16.04
N PHE A 32 -2.78 -6.77 16.67
CA PHE A 32 -1.96 -6.07 17.66
C PHE A 32 -1.61 -6.94 18.88
N LYS A 33 -2.60 -7.68 19.40
CA LYS A 33 -2.41 -8.58 20.55
C LYS A 33 -1.44 -9.72 20.20
N ASP A 34 -1.56 -10.29 19.01
CA ASP A 34 -0.69 -11.36 18.53
C ASP A 34 0.77 -10.88 18.34
N PHE A 35 0.98 -9.60 18.01
CA PHE A 35 2.32 -9.01 17.99
C PHE A 35 2.95 -8.93 19.38
N PHE A 36 2.23 -8.42 20.37
CA PHE A 36 2.76 -8.30 21.72
C PHE A 36 2.98 -9.65 22.39
N ALA A 37 2.20 -10.68 22.03
CA ALA A 37 2.42 -12.04 22.49
C ALA A 37 3.70 -12.68 21.91
N GLY A 38 4.10 -12.33 20.68
CA GLY A 38 5.23 -12.94 19.96
C GLY A 38 6.57 -12.19 20.01
N VAL A 39 6.60 -10.93 20.48
CA VAL A 39 7.82 -10.09 20.53
C VAL A 39 8.85 -10.58 21.55
N ARG A 40 8.47 -11.42 22.51
CA ARG A 40 9.39 -11.88 23.56
C ARG A 40 10.51 -12.80 23.05
N ASP A 41 10.35 -13.41 21.88
CA ASP A 41 11.25 -14.46 21.37
C ASP A 41 12.02 -14.11 20.09
N ILE A 42 11.86 -12.91 19.50
CA ILE A 42 12.44 -12.60 18.17
C ILE A 42 13.19 -11.26 18.17
N VAL A 43 14.49 -11.35 18.45
CA VAL A 43 15.48 -10.32 18.08
C VAL A 43 15.92 -10.61 16.64
N GLY A 44 15.36 -9.89 15.67
CA GLY A 44 15.87 -9.90 14.29
C GLY A 44 14.83 -10.02 13.19
N GLY A 45 14.34 -8.87 12.73
CA GLY A 45 14.06 -8.56 11.31
C GLY A 45 12.96 -9.29 10.54
N ARG A 46 12.44 -10.45 11.01
CA ARG A 46 11.45 -11.26 10.28
C ARG A 46 10.52 -12.05 11.20
N SER A 47 9.73 -11.35 12.02
CA SER A 47 8.67 -11.98 12.80
C SER A 47 7.48 -12.26 11.87
N GLY A 48 7.37 -13.49 11.35
CA GLY A 48 6.49 -13.84 10.23
C GLY A 48 5.00 -13.49 10.36
N ALA A 49 4.47 -13.36 11.58
CA ALA A 49 3.09 -12.93 11.81
C ALA A 49 2.88 -11.41 11.59
N TYR A 50 3.85 -10.59 11.98
CA TYR A 50 3.83 -9.13 11.79
C TYR A 50 4.02 -8.73 10.35
N GLU A 51 5.00 -9.31 9.68
CA GLU A 51 5.24 -9.05 8.27
C GLU A 51 4.03 -9.42 7.40
N LYS A 52 3.39 -10.56 7.67
CA LYS A 52 2.19 -10.99 6.92
C LYS A 52 1.05 -9.98 7.04
N SER A 53 0.80 -9.52 8.26
CA SER A 53 -0.30 -8.59 8.53
C SER A 53 -0.02 -7.20 7.95
N LEU A 54 1.21 -6.70 8.09
CA LEU A 54 1.64 -5.45 7.45
C LEU A 54 1.54 -5.53 5.92
N ARG A 55 1.96 -6.66 5.33
CA ARG A 55 1.83 -6.87 3.89
C ARG A 55 0.35 -6.82 3.49
N GLN A 56 -0.52 -7.51 4.22
CA GLN A 56 -1.95 -7.51 3.94
C GLN A 56 -2.57 -6.09 4.04
N ALA A 57 -2.19 -5.31 5.05
CA ALA A 57 -2.62 -3.92 5.16
C ALA A 57 -2.12 -3.09 3.97
N ARG A 58 -0.84 -3.21 3.61
CA ARG A 58 -0.28 -2.52 2.43
C ARG A 58 -1.03 -2.89 1.15
N ASP A 59 -1.28 -4.19 0.92
CA ASP A 59 -1.98 -4.66 -0.27
C ASP A 59 -3.41 -4.11 -0.33
N THR A 60 -4.08 -4.02 0.82
CA THR A 60 -5.43 -3.42 0.94
C THR A 60 -5.40 -1.92 0.59
N ALA A 61 -4.47 -1.16 1.18
CA ALA A 61 -4.32 0.27 0.91
C ALA A 61 -4.00 0.54 -0.57
N ILE A 62 -3.12 -0.27 -1.19
CA ILE A 62 -2.81 -0.15 -2.61
C ILE A 62 -4.06 -0.43 -3.46
N GLN A 63 -4.85 -1.44 -3.11
CA GLN A 63 -6.09 -1.75 -3.84
C GLN A 63 -7.11 -0.61 -3.77
N GLU A 64 -7.32 0.00 -2.60
CA GLU A 64 -8.21 1.15 -2.45
C GLU A 64 -7.72 2.35 -3.28
N MET A 65 -6.42 2.66 -3.24
CA MET A 65 -5.83 3.72 -4.05
C MET A 65 -6.03 3.49 -5.55
N VAL A 66 -5.87 2.25 -6.01
CA VAL A 66 -6.11 1.86 -7.41
C VAL A 66 -7.57 2.04 -7.79
N GLN A 67 -8.50 1.61 -6.94
CA GLN A 67 -9.94 1.78 -7.21
C GLN A 67 -10.33 3.25 -7.28
N ALA A 68 -9.80 4.09 -6.38
CA ALA A 68 -9.98 5.53 -6.42
C ALA A 68 -9.47 6.13 -7.75
N ALA A 69 -8.26 5.75 -8.18
CA ALA A 69 -7.69 6.19 -9.45
C ALA A 69 -8.54 5.75 -10.66
N GLN A 70 -9.03 4.51 -10.65
CA GLN A 70 -9.90 4.00 -11.71
C GLN A 70 -11.24 4.74 -11.78
N SER A 71 -11.82 5.12 -10.63
CA SER A 71 -13.07 5.89 -10.58
C SER A 71 -12.95 7.27 -11.21
N LEU A 72 -11.73 7.81 -11.25
CA LEU A 72 -11.39 9.08 -11.89
C LEU A 72 -10.97 8.91 -13.37
N GLY A 73 -10.98 7.68 -13.89
CA GLY A 73 -10.58 7.36 -15.25
C GLY A 73 -9.06 7.30 -15.48
N ALA A 74 -8.25 7.29 -14.42
CA ALA A 74 -6.79 7.17 -14.55
C ALA A 74 -6.37 5.74 -14.91
N ASP A 75 -5.27 5.61 -15.65
CA ASP A 75 -4.65 4.34 -16.04
C ASP A 75 -3.28 4.09 -15.36
N ALA A 76 -2.76 5.11 -14.67
CA ALA A 76 -1.53 5.08 -13.88
C ALA A 76 -1.61 5.96 -12.62
N VAL A 77 -0.87 5.56 -11.58
CA VAL A 77 -0.56 6.37 -10.38
C VAL A 77 0.96 6.50 -10.29
N ILE A 78 1.44 7.73 -10.30
CA ILE A 78 2.87 8.09 -10.21
C ILE A 78 3.13 8.82 -8.90
N ALA A 79 4.39 8.88 -8.47
CA ALA A 79 4.80 9.52 -7.22
C ALA A 79 4.04 9.01 -5.97
N VAL A 80 3.83 7.69 -5.90
CA VAL A 80 3.27 7.03 -4.70
C VAL A 80 4.26 7.08 -3.55
N ASP A 81 3.76 7.35 -2.33
CA ASP A 81 4.49 7.34 -1.05
C ASP A 81 3.99 6.19 -0.15
#